data_AF-A0A1C6NRY9-F1
#
_entry.id   AF-A0A1C6NRY9-F1
#
_cell.length_a   1.000
_cell.length_b   1.000
_cell.length_c   1.000
_cell.angle_alpha   90.00
_cell.angle_beta   90.00
_cell.angle_gamma   90.00
#
_symmetry.space_group_name_H-M   'P 1'
#
loop_
_entity.id
_entity.type
_entity.pdbx_description
1 polymer ?
#
loop_
_entity_poly.entity_id
_entity_poly.type
_entity_poly.pdbx_seq_one_letter_code
_entity_poly.pdbx_strand_id
1 'polypeptide(L)'
;MHRGPPRDQGESRITYRLSLAISRILDIIHRMISGADGRFLTRNGMAARQLAALLLNHEADTRLPRLRDFAGDLKVGNGTVQAGLQLLEEAGAVETKARGHLGTFLVHADRAILWRLAGLGTLLAAMPLPYSHRYEGLATGLRAAFEQAGAPFAITFMRGASTRLGALLEGKADLVVLSRFAADRIAEEHPVELVADLGPGTYVGSHGLLLRRGTPLETEGLRVAVDSSSEDLRMLTARVFAGREDIEWVEASYMQLRGLFAQGRADATVWNLDEVSDHLGPDVEVLPLDEEITSELASRNSSAALIGRTGESSALDAVRAALDFGVVTDVQGEVLRGERVPLY
;
A
#
# COMPACT_ATOMS: atom_id res chain seq x y z
N MET A 1 55.51 56.66 -22.80
CA MET A 1 54.59 56.38 -21.68
C MET A 1 53.43 55.55 -22.20
N HIS A 2 53.46 54.23 -21.95
CA HIS A 2 52.46 53.27 -22.41
C HIS A 2 51.21 53.30 -21.52
N ARG A 3 50.03 53.48 -22.13
CA ARG A 3 48.72 53.24 -21.49
C ARG A 3 48.40 51.74 -21.57
N GLY A 4 48.16 51.09 -20.45
CA GLY A 4 47.64 49.72 -20.39
C GLY A 4 46.15 49.65 -20.72
N PRO A 5 45.62 48.48 -21.16
CA PRO A 5 44.23 48.32 -21.54
C PRO A 5 43.31 48.21 -20.30
N PRO A 6 41.99 48.45 -20.46
CA PRO A 6 41.05 48.52 -19.35
C PRO A 6 40.77 47.11 -18.80
N ARG A 7 40.65 46.98 -17.47
CA ARG A 7 40.26 45.74 -16.81
C ARG A 7 38.79 45.43 -17.09
N ASP A 8 38.56 44.21 -17.56
CA ASP A 8 37.25 43.64 -17.88
C ASP A 8 36.43 43.42 -16.59
N GLN A 9 35.42 44.28 -16.37
CA GLN A 9 34.46 44.19 -15.27
C GLN A 9 33.20 43.38 -15.66
N GLY A 10 33.13 42.88 -16.91
CA GLY A 10 31.98 42.16 -17.44
C GLY A 10 31.93 40.70 -17.02
N GLU A 11 33.07 40.00 -17.08
CA GLU A 11 33.13 38.55 -16.80
C GLU A 11 32.77 38.23 -15.35
N SER A 12 33.31 38.95 -14.36
CA SER A 12 33.09 38.67 -12.94
C SER A 12 31.62 38.82 -12.51
N ARG A 13 30.84 39.71 -13.15
CA ARG A 13 29.39 39.85 -12.90
C ARG A 13 28.56 38.73 -13.49
N ILE A 14 29.00 38.13 -14.60
CA ILE A 14 28.33 37.00 -15.26
C ILE A 14 28.58 35.73 -14.46
N THR A 15 29.80 35.48 -13.99
CA THR A 15 30.14 34.33 -13.14
C THR A 15 29.40 34.37 -11.80
N TYR A 16 29.29 35.55 -11.17
CA TYR A 16 28.49 35.71 -9.94
C TYR A 16 27.00 35.45 -10.16
N ARG A 17 26.44 35.92 -11.29
CA ARG A 17 25.02 35.68 -11.62
C ARG A 17 24.73 34.22 -11.94
N LEU A 18 25.63 33.52 -12.64
CA LEU A 18 25.53 32.08 -12.87
C LEU A 18 25.63 31.30 -11.55
N SER A 19 26.56 31.67 -10.65
CA SER A 19 26.69 31.05 -9.33
C SER A 19 25.43 31.22 -8.47
N LEU A 20 24.80 32.39 -8.50
CA LEU A 20 23.54 32.65 -7.77
C LEU A 20 22.36 31.86 -8.38
N ALA A 21 22.31 31.75 -9.70
CA ALA A 21 21.28 31.00 -10.40
C ALA A 21 21.40 29.48 -10.15
N ILE A 22 22.63 28.95 -10.18
CA ILE A 22 22.91 27.55 -9.86
C ILE A 22 22.60 27.25 -8.38
N SER A 23 22.96 28.15 -7.47
CA SER A 23 22.61 28.02 -6.04
C SER A 23 21.09 28.03 -5.83
N ARG A 24 20.34 28.88 -6.55
CA ARG A 24 18.88 28.89 -6.48
C ARG A 24 18.25 27.63 -7.06
N ILE A 25 18.79 27.09 -8.14
CA ILE A 25 18.33 25.84 -8.74
C ILE A 25 18.63 24.66 -7.80
N LEU A 26 19.82 24.61 -7.20
CA LEU A 26 20.15 23.63 -6.17
C LEU A 26 19.27 23.77 -4.93
N ASP A 27 18.94 24.99 -4.48
CA ASP A 27 18.01 25.21 -3.37
C ASP A 27 16.59 24.76 -3.71
N ILE A 28 16.13 24.98 -4.96
CA ILE A 28 14.81 24.53 -5.42
C ILE A 28 14.78 23.01 -5.50
N ILE A 29 15.82 22.39 -6.07
CA ILE A 29 15.97 20.93 -6.15
C ILE A 29 16.09 20.33 -4.74
N HIS A 30 16.85 20.97 -3.84
CA HIS A 30 16.97 20.55 -2.45
C HIS A 30 15.65 20.69 -1.70
N ARG A 31 14.87 21.77 -1.92
CA ARG A 31 13.51 21.93 -1.34
C ARG A 31 12.50 20.94 -1.91
N MET A 32 12.63 20.55 -3.18
CA MET A 32 11.80 19.51 -3.78
C MET A 32 12.15 18.11 -3.25
N ILE A 33 13.44 17.83 -3.00
CA ILE A 33 13.92 16.52 -2.54
C ILE A 33 13.81 16.34 -1.02
N SER A 34 13.97 17.40 -0.21
CA SER A 34 14.05 17.29 1.25
C SER A 34 12.70 17.39 1.97
N GLY A 35 11.59 17.72 1.29
CA GLY A 35 10.24 17.76 1.88
C GLY A 35 10.03 18.76 3.04
N ALA A 36 11.08 19.44 3.51
CA ALA A 36 11.07 20.31 4.67
C ALA A 36 11.41 21.74 4.25
N ASP A 37 10.37 22.53 3.96
CA ASP A 37 10.51 23.98 3.94
C ASP A 37 10.91 24.42 5.37
N GLY A 38 12.10 25.02 5.53
CA GLY A 38 12.70 25.30 6.84
C GLY A 38 11.83 26.12 7.80
N ARG A 39 10.80 26.81 7.28
CA ARG A 39 9.74 27.46 8.07
C ARG A 39 8.96 26.47 8.96
N PHE A 40 8.82 25.22 8.51
CA PHE A 40 8.10 24.14 9.20
C PHE A 40 8.91 23.45 10.32
N LEU A 41 10.18 23.82 10.50
CA LEU A 41 11.03 23.38 11.62
C LEU A 41 10.93 24.32 12.84
N THR A 42 10.23 25.45 12.72
CA THR A 42 9.98 26.40 13.81
C THR A 42 8.81 25.94 14.68
N ARG A 43 8.60 26.55 15.85
CA ARG A 43 7.42 26.27 16.71
C ARG A 43 6.10 26.49 15.97
N ASN A 44 6.01 27.55 15.17
CA ASN A 44 4.83 27.84 14.33
C ASN A 44 4.72 26.82 13.18
N GLY A 45 5.87 26.41 12.65
CA GLY A 45 6.00 25.35 11.68
C GLY A 45 5.42 24.02 12.15
N MET A 46 5.84 23.56 13.33
CA MET A 46 5.31 22.33 13.95
C MET A 46 3.80 22.42 14.20
N ALA A 47 3.30 23.57 14.66
CA ALA A 47 1.87 23.79 14.79
C ALA A 47 1.15 23.73 13.44
N ALA A 48 1.73 24.30 12.38
CA ALA A 48 1.18 24.20 11.02
C ALA A 48 1.14 22.76 10.53
N ARG A 49 2.17 21.93 10.81
CA ARG A 49 2.16 20.49 10.47
C ARG A 49 1.02 19.75 11.16
N GLN A 50 0.84 19.97 12.47
CA GLN A 50 -0.22 19.31 13.22
C GLN A 50 -1.61 19.80 12.80
N LEU A 51 -1.76 21.10 12.53
CA LEU A 51 -2.98 21.66 11.96
C LEU A 51 -3.28 21.06 10.58
N ALA A 52 -2.27 20.86 9.73
CA ALA A 52 -2.46 20.25 8.43
C ALA A 52 -3.06 18.84 8.55
N ALA A 53 -2.57 18.04 9.50
CA ALA A 53 -3.13 16.72 9.77
C ALA A 53 -4.60 16.77 10.26
N LEU A 54 -4.94 17.71 11.13
CA LEU A 54 -6.32 17.90 11.62
C LEU A 54 -7.28 18.38 10.52
N LEU A 55 -6.78 19.18 9.58
CA LEU A 55 -7.57 19.77 8.52
C LEU A 55 -7.74 18.86 7.30
N LEU A 56 -7.00 17.74 7.19
CA LEU A 56 -7.11 16.80 6.07
C LEU A 56 -8.55 16.33 5.83
N ASN A 57 -9.31 16.08 6.91
CA ASN A 57 -10.68 15.57 6.84
C ASN A 57 -11.75 16.63 7.07
N HIS A 58 -11.39 17.92 7.01
CA HIS A 58 -12.37 18.99 7.06
C HIS A 58 -12.91 19.29 5.66
N GLU A 59 -14.23 19.28 5.52
CA GLU A 59 -14.89 19.67 4.27
C GLU A 59 -14.82 21.19 4.07
N ALA A 60 -14.77 21.60 2.80
CA ALA A 60 -14.92 23.00 2.43
C ALA A 60 -16.29 23.54 2.87
N ASP A 61 -16.36 24.85 3.08
CA ASP A 61 -17.49 25.60 3.60
C ASP A 61 -17.97 25.21 5.00
N THR A 62 -17.17 24.44 5.75
CA THR A 62 -17.45 24.12 7.15
C THR A 62 -16.85 25.14 8.13
N ARG A 63 -17.47 25.25 9.31
CA ARG A 63 -16.97 26.11 10.38
C ARG A 63 -15.80 25.41 11.07
N LEU A 64 -14.65 26.08 11.13
CA LEU A 64 -13.50 25.59 11.87
C LEU A 64 -13.72 25.67 13.40
N PRO A 65 -13.12 24.75 14.17
CA PRO A 65 -12.95 24.90 15.60
C PRO A 65 -12.37 26.27 15.99
N ARG A 66 -12.65 26.73 17.22
CA ARG A 66 -12.11 28.02 17.66
C ARG A 66 -10.60 27.87 17.86
N LEU A 67 -9.86 28.97 17.73
CA LEU A 67 -8.40 28.97 17.95
C LEU A 67 -8.00 28.37 19.31
N ARG A 68 -8.82 28.58 20.35
CA ARG A 68 -8.60 28.01 21.69
C ARG A 68 -8.77 26.48 21.75
N ASP A 69 -9.61 25.93 20.89
CA ASP A 69 -9.90 24.50 20.84
C ASP A 69 -8.67 23.82 20.21
N PHE A 70 -8.24 24.32 19.04
CA PHE A 70 -6.96 23.91 18.44
C PHE A 70 -5.76 24.10 19.38
N ALA A 71 -5.69 25.21 20.10
CA ALA A 71 -4.60 25.47 21.05
C ALA A 71 -4.58 24.44 22.20
N GLY A 72 -5.76 24.02 22.67
CA GLY A 72 -5.93 22.96 23.65
C GLY A 72 -5.47 21.61 23.11
N ASP A 73 -5.97 21.22 21.94
CA ASP A 73 -5.65 19.93 21.30
C ASP A 73 -4.15 19.80 20.99
N LEU A 74 -3.56 20.88 20.48
CA LEU A 74 -2.14 20.94 20.10
C LEU A 74 -1.21 21.30 21.26
N LYS A 75 -1.76 21.65 22.43
CA LYS A 75 -1.01 22.10 23.62
C LYS A 75 -0.06 23.27 23.33
N VAL A 76 -0.51 24.24 22.53
CA VAL A 76 0.24 25.46 22.16
C VAL A 76 -0.57 26.73 22.49
N GLY A 77 0.03 27.91 22.32
CA GLY A 77 -0.70 29.17 22.49
C GLY A 77 -1.54 29.55 21.27
N ASN A 78 -2.63 30.32 21.47
CA ASN A 78 -3.49 30.80 20.38
C ASN A 78 -2.73 31.51 19.26
N GLY A 79 -1.72 32.32 19.59
CA GLY A 79 -0.88 33.00 18.60
C GLY A 79 -0.06 32.04 17.72
N THR A 80 0.34 30.88 18.28
CA THR A 80 1.03 29.82 17.53
C THR A 80 0.07 29.10 16.58
N VAL A 81 -1.16 28.83 17.01
CA VAL A 81 -2.21 28.29 16.12
C VAL A 81 -2.51 29.25 14.97
N GLN A 82 -2.67 30.55 15.27
CA GLN A 82 -2.94 31.57 14.27
C GLN A 82 -1.80 31.69 13.25
N ALA A 83 -0.54 31.72 13.73
CA ALA A 83 0.62 31.72 12.85
C ALA A 83 0.71 30.42 12.03
N GLY A 84 0.34 29.29 12.61
CA GLY A 84 0.28 28.00 11.90
C GLY A 84 -0.75 28.00 10.78
N LEU A 85 -1.98 28.47 11.04
CA LEU A 85 -3.02 28.64 10.02
C LEU A 85 -2.57 29.59 8.90
N GLN A 86 -1.95 30.71 9.24
CA GLN A 86 -1.42 31.65 8.25
C GLN A 86 -0.34 31.01 7.36
N LEU A 87 0.53 30.17 7.91
CA LEU A 87 1.51 29.41 7.11
C LEU A 87 0.83 28.42 6.14
N LEU A 88 -0.27 27.80 6.55
CA LEU A 88 -1.05 26.92 5.67
C LEU A 88 -1.74 27.72 4.54
N GLU A 89 -2.28 28.91 4.84
CA GLU A 89 -2.85 29.82 3.83
C GLU A 89 -1.78 30.32 2.84
N GLU A 90 -0.62 30.74 3.34
CA GLU A 90 0.52 31.18 2.51
C GLU A 90 1.05 30.06 1.61
N ALA A 91 0.95 28.81 2.05
CA ALA A 91 1.33 27.64 1.26
C ALA A 91 0.25 27.23 0.24
N GLY A 92 -0.90 27.90 0.23
CA GLY A 92 -2.05 27.53 -0.60
C GLY A 92 -2.75 26.24 -0.15
N ALA A 93 -2.45 25.76 1.06
CA ALA A 93 -3.02 24.51 1.58
C ALA A 93 -4.49 24.68 1.99
N VAL A 94 -4.85 25.88 2.46
CA VAL A 94 -6.21 26.22 2.87
C VAL A 94 -6.52 27.68 2.55
N GLU A 95 -7.81 28.01 2.47
CA GLU A 95 -8.30 29.38 2.53
C GLU A 95 -9.32 29.48 3.65
N THR A 96 -9.18 30.44 4.56
CA THR A 96 -10.18 30.67 5.60
C THR A 96 -10.84 32.04 5.49
N LYS A 97 -12.09 32.12 5.91
CA LYS A 97 -12.86 33.37 5.92
C LYS A 97 -13.52 33.61 7.27
N ALA A 98 -13.14 34.72 7.90
CA ALA A 98 -13.80 35.18 9.11
C ALA A 98 -15.21 35.73 8.79
N ARG A 99 -16.24 35.24 9.50
CA ARG A 99 -17.64 35.69 9.40
C ARG A 99 -18.12 36.31 10.72
N GLY A 100 -17.25 37.08 11.37
CA GLY A 100 -17.56 37.77 12.64
C GLY A 100 -17.99 36.80 13.74
N HIS A 101 -19.16 37.03 14.34
CA HIS A 101 -19.71 36.21 15.43
C HIS A 101 -19.98 34.74 15.03
N LEU A 102 -20.11 34.47 13.73
CA LEU A 102 -20.30 33.11 13.18
C LEU A 102 -19.00 32.29 13.20
N GLY A 103 -17.85 32.92 13.43
CA GLY A 103 -16.54 32.26 13.48
C GLY A 103 -15.80 32.25 12.13
N THR A 104 -14.75 31.43 12.06
CA THR A 104 -13.92 31.24 10.87
C THR A 104 -14.39 30.00 10.12
N PHE A 105 -14.53 30.13 8.81
CA PHE A 105 -14.92 29.04 7.91
C PHE A 105 -13.75 28.64 7.03
N LEU A 106 -13.59 27.34 6.79
CA LEU A 106 -12.67 26.81 5.79
C LEU A 106 -13.36 26.93 4.43
N VAL A 107 -12.88 27.80 3.56
CA VAL A 107 -13.46 28.01 2.22
C VAL A 107 -12.86 27.04 1.21
N HIS A 108 -11.57 26.73 1.37
CA HIS A 108 -10.85 25.82 0.49
C HIS A 108 -9.84 25.00 1.29
N ALA A 109 -9.59 23.78 0.86
CA ALA A 109 -8.53 22.91 1.38
C ALA A 109 -7.97 22.05 0.25
N ASP A 110 -6.66 22.16 0.02
CA ASP A 110 -5.92 21.29 -0.88
C ASP A 110 -5.34 20.12 -0.08
N ARG A 111 -5.96 18.94 -0.25
CA ARG A 111 -5.58 17.72 0.47
C ARG A 111 -4.13 17.29 0.21
N ALA A 112 -3.64 17.44 -1.03
CA ALA A 112 -2.29 17.01 -1.38
C ALA A 112 -1.23 17.90 -0.70
N ILE A 113 -1.47 19.22 -0.65
CA ILE A 113 -0.59 20.14 0.06
C ILE A 113 -0.67 19.88 1.57
N LEU A 114 -1.88 19.72 2.14
CA LEU A 114 -2.07 19.39 3.55
C LEU A 114 -1.33 18.10 3.95
N TRP A 115 -1.42 17.05 3.14
CA TRP A 115 -0.72 15.78 3.37
C TRP A 115 0.79 15.97 3.45
N ARG A 116 1.35 16.67 2.47
CA ARG A 116 2.79 16.97 2.40
C ARG A 116 3.24 17.80 3.60
N LEU A 117 2.46 18.82 3.99
CA LEU A 117 2.79 19.68 5.12
C LEU A 117 2.63 18.98 6.47
N ALA A 118 1.67 18.08 6.62
CA ALA A 118 1.57 17.20 7.78
C ALA A 118 2.83 16.30 7.88
N GLY A 119 3.42 15.98 6.73
CA GLY A 119 4.62 15.15 6.61
C GLY A 119 4.33 13.70 6.93
N LEU A 120 3.18 13.22 6.46
CA LEU A 120 2.70 11.84 6.60
C LEU A 120 3.41 10.85 5.67
N GLY A 121 4.28 11.35 4.78
CA GLY A 121 5.10 10.51 3.90
C GLY A 121 4.28 9.85 2.80
N THR A 122 4.75 8.69 2.33
CA THR A 122 4.05 7.83 1.35
C THR A 122 3.60 6.58 2.08
N LEU A 123 2.33 6.22 1.95
CA LEU A 123 1.81 4.97 2.49
C LEU A 123 2.35 3.80 1.66
N LEU A 124 2.93 2.81 2.33
CA LEU A 124 3.48 1.64 1.66
C LEU A 124 2.65 0.39 1.99
N ALA A 125 2.13 -0.28 0.96
CA ALA A 125 1.51 -1.59 1.09
C ALA A 125 2.46 -2.71 0.65
N ALA A 126 2.59 -3.76 1.45
CA ALA A 126 3.29 -4.99 1.04
C ALA A 126 2.29 -5.98 0.41
N MET A 127 2.55 -6.40 -0.82
CA MET A 127 1.71 -7.33 -1.58
C MET A 127 2.47 -8.60 -2.00
N PRO A 128 1.78 -9.72 -2.29
CA PRO A 128 2.37 -10.83 -3.04
C PRO A 128 2.94 -10.33 -4.38
N LEU A 129 3.93 -11.05 -4.91
CA LEU A 129 4.42 -10.80 -6.27
C LEU A 129 3.23 -10.80 -7.27
N PRO A 130 3.18 -9.87 -8.23
CA PRO A 130 2.05 -9.74 -9.16
C PRO A 130 2.17 -10.77 -10.29
N TYR A 131 2.10 -12.05 -9.93
CA TYR A 131 2.25 -13.15 -10.89
C TYR A 131 0.95 -13.51 -11.59
N SER A 132 -0.18 -12.93 -11.18
CA SER A 132 -1.52 -13.12 -11.76
C SER A 132 -2.15 -11.81 -12.18
N HIS A 133 -2.96 -11.83 -13.23
CA HIS A 133 -3.79 -10.67 -13.63
C HIS A 133 -4.71 -10.21 -12.49
N ARG A 134 -5.10 -11.11 -11.59
CA ARG A 134 -5.87 -10.77 -10.39
C ARG A 134 -5.06 -9.92 -9.42
N TYR A 135 -3.80 -10.25 -9.17
CA TYR A 135 -2.92 -9.44 -8.33
C TYR A 135 -2.54 -8.11 -8.99
N GLU A 136 -2.32 -8.11 -10.30
CA GLU A 136 -2.12 -6.88 -11.07
C GLU A 136 -3.32 -5.94 -10.97
N GLY A 137 -4.54 -6.48 -11.12
CA GLY A 137 -5.79 -5.73 -10.95
C GLY A 137 -5.97 -5.23 -9.52
N LEU A 138 -5.66 -6.05 -8.52
CA LEU A 138 -5.72 -5.66 -7.10
C LEU A 138 -4.76 -4.51 -6.80
N ALA A 139 -3.51 -4.60 -7.26
CA ALA A 139 -2.50 -3.57 -7.07
C ALA A 139 -2.91 -2.25 -7.76
N THR A 140 -3.45 -2.35 -8.98
CA THR A 140 -3.98 -1.20 -9.74
C THR A 140 -5.14 -0.54 -9.01
N GLY A 141 -6.07 -1.34 -8.49
CA GLY A 141 -7.22 -0.85 -7.73
C GLY A 141 -6.82 -0.16 -6.43
N LEU A 142 -5.86 -0.73 -5.69
CA LEU A 142 -5.33 -0.11 -4.49
C LEU A 142 -4.71 1.25 -4.80
N ARG A 143 -3.83 1.33 -5.79
CA ARG A 143 -3.24 2.59 -6.20
C ARG A 143 -4.30 3.63 -6.57
N ALA A 144 -5.32 3.24 -7.34
CA ALA A 144 -6.41 4.13 -7.73
C ALA A 144 -7.20 4.66 -6.52
N ALA A 145 -7.53 3.80 -5.55
CA ALA A 145 -8.26 4.20 -4.35
C ALA A 145 -7.47 5.21 -3.49
N PHE A 146 -6.17 4.99 -3.31
CA PHE A 146 -5.31 5.92 -2.56
C PHE A 146 -5.06 7.24 -3.31
N GLU A 147 -4.88 7.18 -4.63
CA GLU A 147 -4.74 8.36 -5.47
C GLU A 147 -6.02 9.23 -5.43
N GLN A 148 -7.20 8.61 -5.53
CA GLN A 148 -8.49 9.29 -5.40
C GLN A 148 -8.68 9.92 -4.02
N ALA A 149 -8.19 9.28 -2.97
CA ALA A 149 -8.22 9.82 -1.61
C ALA A 149 -7.18 10.95 -1.37
N GLY A 150 -6.31 11.22 -2.35
CA GLY A 150 -5.30 12.26 -2.31
C GLY A 150 -4.08 11.91 -1.45
N ALA A 151 -3.82 10.61 -1.23
CA ALA A 151 -2.68 10.14 -0.44
C ALA A 151 -1.60 9.53 -1.35
N PRO A 152 -0.34 9.99 -1.26
CA PRO A 152 0.79 9.31 -1.86
C PRO A 152 0.86 7.85 -1.37
N PHE A 153 0.88 6.92 -2.33
CA PHE A 153 0.83 5.49 -2.07
C PHE A 153 1.81 4.75 -2.98
N ALA A 154 2.43 3.72 -2.43
CA ALA A 154 3.34 2.83 -3.15
C ALA A 154 3.12 1.38 -2.70
N ILE A 155 3.50 0.45 -3.58
CA ILE A 155 3.42 -0.98 -3.30
C ILE A 155 4.84 -1.56 -3.32
N THR A 156 5.15 -2.39 -2.33
CA THR A 156 6.33 -3.25 -2.32
C THR A 156 5.90 -4.71 -2.46
N PHE A 157 6.60 -5.46 -3.30
CA PHE A 157 6.25 -6.85 -3.57
C PHE A 157 7.17 -7.80 -2.81
N MET A 158 6.58 -8.70 -2.03
CA MET A 158 7.31 -9.63 -1.18
C MET A 158 6.64 -11.01 -1.21
N ARG A 159 7.44 -12.07 -1.38
CA ARG A 159 6.98 -13.45 -1.28
C ARG A 159 6.76 -13.83 0.20
N GLY A 160 5.74 -14.65 0.45
CA GLY A 160 5.44 -15.21 1.77
C GLY A 160 4.64 -14.26 2.67
N ALA A 161 3.58 -14.78 3.29
CA ALA A 161 2.73 -13.99 4.18
C ALA A 161 3.50 -13.52 5.43
N SER A 162 4.32 -14.40 6.02
CA SER A 162 5.11 -14.10 7.22
C SER A 162 6.15 -13.00 6.99
N THR A 163 6.79 -12.98 5.82
CA THR A 163 7.75 -11.94 5.45
C THR A 163 7.08 -10.58 5.33
N ARG A 164 5.88 -10.52 4.73
CA ARG A 164 5.09 -9.28 4.67
C ARG A 164 4.63 -8.81 6.04
N LEU A 165 4.17 -9.73 6.89
CA LEU A 165 3.82 -9.41 8.28
C LEU A 165 5.02 -8.84 9.05
N GLY A 166 6.21 -9.43 8.89
CA GLY A 166 7.44 -8.89 9.49
C GLY A 166 7.70 -7.44 9.06
N ALA A 167 7.53 -7.12 7.78
CA ALA A 167 7.67 -5.74 7.29
C ALA A 167 6.64 -4.78 7.92
N LEU A 168 5.41 -5.24 8.15
CA LEU A 168 4.40 -4.44 8.86
C LEU A 168 4.79 -4.20 10.32
N LEU A 169 5.15 -5.25 11.05
CA LEU A 169 5.48 -5.13 12.48
C LEU A 169 6.75 -4.31 12.73
N GLU A 170 7.71 -4.35 11.80
CA GLU A 170 8.95 -3.56 11.86
C GLU A 170 8.79 -2.11 11.38
N GLY A 171 7.56 -1.69 10.99
CA GLY A 171 7.32 -0.33 10.50
C GLY A 171 7.87 -0.05 9.10
N LYS A 172 8.24 -1.09 8.34
CA LYS A 172 8.74 -0.98 6.96
C LYS A 172 7.62 -0.89 5.94
N ALA A 173 6.42 -1.33 6.30
CA ALA A 173 5.18 -1.14 5.54
C ALA A 173 4.08 -0.62 6.47
N ASP A 174 3.11 0.09 5.91
CA ASP A 174 1.93 0.60 6.63
C ASP A 174 0.75 -0.35 6.52
N LEU A 175 0.69 -1.10 5.42
CA LEU A 175 -0.36 -2.06 5.10
C LEU A 175 0.23 -3.36 4.56
N VAL A 176 -0.48 -4.46 4.76
CA VAL A 176 -0.17 -5.75 4.12
C VAL A 176 -1.42 -6.31 3.48
N VAL A 177 -1.28 -6.84 2.27
CA VAL A 177 -2.31 -7.60 1.57
C VAL A 177 -2.08 -9.09 1.76
N LEU A 178 -3.13 -9.79 2.20
CA LEU A 178 -3.19 -11.23 2.45
C LEU A 178 -4.53 -11.79 1.97
N SER A 179 -4.70 -13.11 2.04
CA SER A 179 -6.04 -13.68 2.07
C SER A 179 -6.74 -13.26 3.36
N ARG A 180 -8.07 -13.22 3.35
CA ARG A 180 -8.87 -12.95 4.55
C ARG A 180 -8.61 -14.01 5.63
N PHE A 181 -8.48 -15.27 5.23
CA PHE A 181 -8.15 -16.37 6.14
C PHE A 181 -6.83 -16.14 6.89
N ALA A 182 -5.75 -15.80 6.17
CA ALA A 182 -4.46 -15.54 6.79
C ALA A 182 -4.51 -14.29 7.67
N ALA A 183 -5.24 -13.25 7.27
CA ALA A 183 -5.42 -12.04 8.06
C ALA A 183 -6.12 -12.32 9.41
N ASP A 184 -7.18 -13.13 9.41
CA ASP A 184 -7.89 -13.48 10.65
C ASP A 184 -6.96 -14.21 11.63
N ARG A 185 -6.20 -15.20 11.15
CA ARG A 185 -5.23 -15.93 11.98
C ARG A 185 -4.15 -15.02 12.55
N ILE A 186 -3.61 -14.12 11.73
CA ILE A 186 -2.56 -13.19 12.16
C ILE A 186 -3.09 -12.21 13.21
N ALA A 187 -4.32 -11.73 13.06
CA ALA A 187 -4.95 -10.82 14.02
C ALA A 187 -5.19 -11.46 15.41
N GLU A 188 -5.27 -12.79 15.50
CA GLU A 188 -5.35 -13.51 16.78
C GLU A 188 -4.02 -13.48 17.56
N GLU A 189 -2.89 -13.41 16.85
CA GLU A 189 -1.55 -13.63 17.41
C GLU A 189 -0.68 -12.35 17.45
N HIS A 190 -1.07 -11.30 16.73
CA HIS A 190 -0.27 -10.10 16.53
C HIS A 190 -1.08 -8.79 16.72
N PRO A 191 -0.43 -7.66 17.08
CA PRO A 191 -1.10 -6.36 17.27
C PRO A 191 -1.40 -5.69 15.91
N VAL A 192 -2.24 -6.35 15.12
CA VAL A 192 -2.70 -5.86 13.83
C VAL A 192 -4.22 -5.82 13.80
N GLU A 193 -4.76 -5.02 12.89
CA GLU A 193 -6.21 -4.91 12.68
C GLU A 193 -6.56 -5.01 11.21
N LEU A 194 -7.77 -5.51 10.95
CA LEU A 194 -8.35 -5.53 9.61
C LEU A 194 -8.74 -4.10 9.20
N VAL A 195 -8.10 -3.62 8.14
CA VAL A 195 -8.37 -2.32 7.53
C VAL A 195 -9.50 -2.43 6.52
N ALA A 196 -9.45 -3.46 5.67
CA ALA A 196 -10.48 -3.74 4.68
C ALA A 196 -10.55 -5.24 4.36
N ASP A 197 -11.76 -5.71 4.09
CA ASP A 197 -12.04 -6.98 3.41
C ASP A 197 -12.66 -6.64 2.06
N LEU A 198 -12.01 -7.07 0.98
CA LEU A 198 -12.41 -6.74 -0.39
C LEU A 198 -13.40 -7.76 -0.96
N GLY A 199 -13.70 -8.84 -0.23
CA GLY A 199 -14.67 -9.85 -0.59
C GLY A 199 -14.14 -10.95 -1.52
N PRO A 200 -14.91 -12.04 -1.70
CA PRO A 200 -14.46 -13.24 -2.41
C PRO A 200 -13.99 -12.97 -3.84
N GLY A 201 -12.98 -13.73 -4.28
CA GLY A 201 -12.41 -13.63 -5.62
C GLY A 201 -11.51 -12.41 -5.84
N THR A 202 -11.18 -11.63 -4.82
CA THR A 202 -10.28 -10.46 -4.97
C THR A 202 -8.80 -10.80 -4.75
N TYR A 203 -8.47 -11.90 -4.07
CA TYR A 203 -7.10 -12.36 -3.86
C TYR A 203 -6.70 -13.47 -4.84
N VAL A 204 -7.51 -14.52 -4.90
CA VAL A 204 -7.36 -15.70 -5.75
C VAL A 204 -8.74 -16.12 -6.23
N GLY A 205 -8.89 -16.55 -7.49
CA GLY A 205 -10.17 -16.98 -8.03
C GLY A 205 -10.66 -18.28 -7.38
N SER A 206 -9.81 -19.29 -7.41
CA SER A 206 -10.02 -20.55 -6.69
C SER A 206 -8.71 -21.31 -6.52
N HIS A 207 -8.69 -22.21 -5.54
CA HIS A 207 -7.61 -23.18 -5.39
C HIS A 207 -8.07 -24.54 -5.90
N GLY A 208 -7.14 -25.33 -6.42
CA GLY A 208 -7.40 -26.70 -6.85
C GLY A 208 -6.21 -27.61 -6.60
N LEU A 209 -6.50 -28.91 -6.57
CA LEU A 209 -5.49 -29.94 -6.52
C LEU A 209 -4.96 -30.17 -7.94
N LEU A 210 -3.66 -30.07 -8.10
CA LEU A 210 -2.96 -30.29 -9.36
C LEU A 210 -2.20 -31.59 -9.25
N LEU A 211 -2.47 -32.53 -10.16
CA LEU A 211 -1.78 -33.81 -10.28
C LEU A 211 -0.93 -33.84 -11.54
N ARG A 212 0.25 -34.44 -11.45
CA ARG A 212 1.05 -34.76 -12.63
C ARG A 212 0.25 -35.75 -13.49
N ARG A 213 0.09 -35.46 -14.78
CA ARG A 213 -0.73 -36.28 -15.69
C ARG A 213 -0.29 -37.76 -15.63
N GLY A 214 -1.28 -38.64 -15.50
CA GLY A 214 -1.06 -40.09 -15.43
C GLY A 214 -0.65 -40.61 -14.05
N THR A 215 -0.67 -39.76 -13.02
CA THR A 215 -0.49 -40.16 -11.62
C THR A 215 -1.83 -40.14 -10.88
N PRO A 216 -2.39 -41.31 -10.52
CA PRO A 216 -3.60 -41.38 -9.70
C PRO A 216 -3.40 -40.77 -8.31
N LEU A 217 -4.45 -40.19 -7.73
CA LEU A 217 -4.42 -39.60 -6.39
C LEU A 217 -4.16 -40.65 -5.28
N GLU A 218 -4.53 -41.90 -5.55
CA GLU A 218 -4.40 -43.03 -4.64
C GLU A 218 -2.99 -43.66 -4.66
N THR A 219 -2.08 -43.14 -5.50
CA THR A 219 -0.70 -43.62 -5.58
C THR A 219 -0.05 -43.54 -4.20
N GLU A 220 0.53 -44.66 -3.73
CA GLU A 220 1.29 -44.69 -2.48
C GLU A 220 2.58 -43.89 -2.62
N GLY A 221 2.97 -43.11 -1.61
CA GLY A 221 4.23 -42.35 -1.65
C GLY A 221 4.18 -41.10 -2.52
N LEU A 222 3.01 -40.48 -2.70
CA LEU A 222 2.88 -39.26 -3.50
C LEU A 222 3.81 -38.16 -3.00
N ARG A 223 4.58 -37.57 -3.92
CA ARG A 223 5.42 -36.40 -3.62
C ARG A 223 4.60 -35.12 -3.76
N VAL A 224 4.14 -34.59 -2.64
CA VAL A 224 3.26 -33.43 -2.59
C VAL A 224 4.10 -32.17 -2.37
N ALA A 225 4.14 -31.31 -3.38
CA ALA A 225 4.79 -30.01 -3.30
C ALA A 225 3.95 -29.01 -2.52
N VAL A 226 4.54 -28.32 -1.55
CA VAL A 226 3.89 -27.29 -0.72
C VAL A 226 4.82 -26.11 -0.51
N ASP A 227 4.27 -24.89 -0.59
CA ASP A 227 4.97 -23.65 -0.21
C ASP A 227 4.63 -23.31 1.23
N SER A 228 5.51 -23.67 2.18
CA SER A 228 5.28 -23.41 3.61
C SER A 228 5.18 -21.93 3.98
N SER A 229 5.64 -21.02 3.09
CA SER A 229 5.55 -19.57 3.28
C SER A 229 4.15 -19.01 2.98
N SER A 230 3.25 -19.83 2.43
CA SER A 230 1.83 -19.51 2.27
C SER A 230 1.00 -20.31 3.28
N GLU A 231 0.39 -19.59 4.23
CA GLU A 231 -0.54 -20.17 5.19
C GLU A 231 -1.72 -20.86 4.50
N ASP A 232 -2.28 -20.23 3.47
CA ASP A 232 -3.40 -20.76 2.68
C ASP A 232 -3.05 -22.11 2.04
N LEU A 233 -1.91 -22.17 1.33
CA LEU A 233 -1.50 -23.39 0.62
C LEU A 233 -1.11 -24.48 1.61
N ARG A 234 -0.43 -24.15 2.71
CA ARG A 234 -0.09 -25.14 3.75
C ARG A 234 -1.34 -25.78 4.32
N MET A 235 -2.32 -24.96 4.72
CA MET A 235 -3.57 -25.43 5.31
C MET A 235 -4.41 -26.24 4.32
N LEU A 236 -4.63 -25.72 3.12
CA LEU A 236 -5.43 -26.40 2.09
C LEU A 236 -4.79 -27.74 1.70
N THR A 237 -3.47 -27.77 1.48
CA THR A 237 -2.77 -29.01 1.11
C THR A 237 -2.84 -30.04 2.24
N ALA A 238 -2.64 -29.63 3.49
CA ALA A 238 -2.79 -30.52 4.64
C ALA A 238 -4.20 -31.10 4.75
N ARG A 239 -5.24 -30.32 4.40
CA ARG A 239 -6.63 -30.78 4.43
C ARG A 239 -6.94 -31.78 3.32
N VAL A 240 -6.45 -31.54 2.10
CA VAL A 240 -6.63 -32.43 0.94
C VAL A 240 -6.02 -33.81 1.18
N PHE A 241 -4.84 -33.86 1.80
CA PHE A 241 -4.13 -35.11 2.08
C PHE A 241 -4.33 -35.63 3.51
N ALA A 242 -5.35 -35.14 4.22
CA ALA A 242 -5.63 -35.57 5.58
C ALA A 242 -5.90 -37.09 5.64
N GLY A 243 -5.23 -37.77 6.57
CA GLY A 243 -5.35 -39.23 6.73
C GLY A 243 -4.43 -40.06 5.82
N ARG A 244 -3.60 -39.43 4.98
CA ARG A 244 -2.55 -40.11 4.20
C ARG A 244 -1.19 -39.95 4.89
N GLU A 245 -0.74 -40.99 5.57
CA GLU A 245 0.55 -41.00 6.28
C GLU A 245 1.74 -41.30 5.35
N ASP A 246 1.46 -41.81 4.15
CA ASP A 246 2.44 -42.20 3.13
C ASP A 246 2.91 -41.03 2.25
N ILE A 247 2.41 -39.80 2.47
CA ILE A 247 2.77 -38.63 1.66
C ILE A 247 4.22 -38.20 1.89
N GLU A 248 4.96 -38.03 0.79
CA GLU A 248 6.27 -37.42 0.77
C GLU A 248 6.15 -35.90 0.55
N TRP A 249 6.35 -35.11 1.60
CA TRP A 249 6.28 -33.65 1.50
C TRP A 249 7.52 -33.06 0.83
N VAL A 250 7.31 -32.26 -0.21
CA VAL A 250 8.36 -31.55 -0.95
C VAL A 250 8.19 -30.04 -0.77
N GLU A 251 9.09 -29.40 -0.04
CA GLU A 251 9.09 -27.93 0.07
C GLU A 251 9.42 -27.30 -1.29
N ALA A 252 8.50 -26.48 -1.81
CA ALA A 252 8.66 -25.85 -3.11
C ALA A 252 7.90 -24.53 -3.22
N SER A 253 8.53 -23.54 -3.84
CA SER A 253 7.83 -22.33 -4.29
C SER A 253 7.08 -22.56 -5.60
N TYR A 254 6.08 -21.73 -5.88
CA TYR A 254 5.33 -21.78 -7.15
C TYR A 254 6.24 -21.73 -8.39
N MET A 255 7.34 -20.95 -8.33
CA MET A 255 8.32 -20.83 -9.41
C MET A 255 9.03 -22.15 -9.75
N GLN A 256 9.08 -23.10 -8.81
CA GLN A 256 9.74 -24.38 -8.99
C GLN A 256 8.78 -25.48 -9.46
N LEU A 257 7.46 -25.29 -9.29
CA LEU A 257 6.46 -26.34 -9.51
C LEU A 257 6.55 -26.93 -10.92
N ARG A 258 6.62 -26.09 -11.96
CA ARG A 258 6.76 -26.55 -13.35
C ARG A 258 7.93 -27.50 -13.56
N GLY A 259 9.11 -27.13 -13.05
CA GLY A 259 10.31 -27.95 -13.16
C GLY A 259 10.21 -29.25 -12.37
N LEU A 260 9.63 -29.20 -11.17
CA LEU A 260 9.45 -30.39 -10.33
C LEU A 260 8.47 -31.40 -10.94
N PHE A 261 7.36 -30.93 -11.51
CA PHE A 261 6.40 -31.78 -12.20
C PHE A 261 7.01 -32.40 -13.46
N ALA A 262 7.68 -31.59 -14.30
CA ALA A 262 8.32 -32.07 -15.52
C ALA A 262 9.44 -33.11 -15.28
N GLN A 263 10.18 -32.96 -14.17
CA GLN A 263 11.23 -33.90 -13.76
C GLN A 263 10.69 -35.10 -12.98
N GLY A 264 9.38 -35.17 -12.74
CA GLY A 264 8.78 -36.19 -11.88
C GLY A 264 9.41 -36.20 -10.51
N ARG A 265 9.65 -35.02 -9.91
CA ARG A 265 10.13 -34.80 -8.53
C ARG A 265 9.03 -34.30 -7.59
N ALA A 266 7.90 -33.88 -8.16
CA ALA A 266 6.63 -33.68 -7.48
C ALA A 266 5.53 -34.34 -8.32
N ASP A 267 4.53 -34.88 -7.64
CA ASP A 267 3.41 -35.57 -8.23
C ASP A 267 2.10 -34.82 -8.01
N ALA A 268 2.00 -34.03 -6.93
CA ALA A 268 0.81 -33.26 -6.62
C ALA A 268 1.14 -31.91 -5.94
N THR A 269 0.22 -30.96 -6.00
CA THR A 269 0.24 -29.71 -5.20
C THR A 269 -1.15 -29.11 -5.13
N VAL A 270 -1.45 -28.28 -4.13
CA VAL A 270 -2.62 -27.39 -4.16
C VAL A 270 -2.15 -25.99 -4.53
N TRP A 271 -2.79 -25.38 -5.52
CA TRP A 271 -2.38 -24.05 -5.99
C TRP A 271 -3.53 -23.24 -6.60
N ASN A 272 -3.23 -21.99 -6.96
CA ASN A 272 -4.15 -21.04 -7.60
C ASN A 272 -4.47 -21.50 -9.03
N LEU A 273 -5.76 -21.70 -9.32
CA LEU A 273 -6.23 -22.13 -10.63
C LEU A 273 -6.20 -21.05 -11.71
N ASP A 274 -6.18 -19.77 -11.32
CA ASP A 274 -6.06 -18.66 -12.28
C ASP A 274 -4.76 -18.77 -13.11
N GLU A 275 -3.75 -19.46 -12.58
CA GLU A 275 -2.35 -19.43 -13.05
C GLU A 275 -1.88 -20.76 -13.67
N VAL A 276 -2.72 -21.79 -13.69
CA VAL A 276 -2.30 -23.14 -14.11
C VAL A 276 -1.88 -23.16 -15.57
N SER A 277 -2.67 -22.55 -16.45
CA SER A 277 -2.44 -22.52 -17.90
C SER A 277 -1.12 -21.84 -18.26
N ASP A 278 -0.79 -20.75 -17.57
CA ASP A 278 0.37 -19.91 -17.89
C ASP A 278 1.68 -20.44 -17.29
N HIS A 279 1.62 -21.12 -16.14
CA HIS A 279 2.82 -21.48 -15.38
C HIS A 279 3.15 -22.98 -15.34
N LEU A 280 2.17 -23.88 -15.44
CA LEU A 280 2.42 -25.33 -15.34
C LEU A 280 2.34 -26.05 -16.70
N GLY A 281 1.64 -25.48 -17.67
CA GLY A 281 1.49 -26.06 -19.01
C GLY A 281 0.58 -27.29 -19.03
N PRO A 282 0.59 -28.08 -20.13
CA PRO A 282 -0.42 -29.11 -20.32
C PRO A 282 -0.22 -30.33 -19.41
N ASP A 283 0.93 -30.55 -18.77
CA ASP A 283 1.26 -31.85 -18.13
C ASP A 283 0.67 -32.06 -16.73
N VAL A 284 -0.32 -31.25 -16.37
CA VAL A 284 -1.07 -31.33 -15.12
C VAL A 284 -2.55 -31.61 -15.37
N GLU A 285 -3.13 -32.40 -14.49
CA GLU A 285 -4.56 -32.60 -14.35
C GLU A 285 -5.06 -31.78 -13.16
N VAL A 286 -6.15 -31.04 -13.37
CA VAL A 286 -6.75 -30.17 -12.36
C VAL A 286 -7.96 -30.87 -11.77
N LEU A 287 -7.94 -31.08 -10.46
CA LEU A 287 -9.07 -31.57 -9.69
C LEU A 287 -9.61 -30.43 -8.80
N PRO A 288 -10.93 -30.17 -8.81
CA PRO A 288 -11.53 -29.23 -7.88
C PRO A 288 -11.37 -29.74 -6.44
N LEU A 289 -11.28 -28.82 -5.48
CA LEU A 289 -11.30 -29.18 -4.07
C LEU A 289 -12.73 -29.58 -3.64
N ASP A 290 -12.84 -30.50 -2.69
CA ASP A 290 -14.12 -31.01 -2.17
C ASP A 290 -15.05 -29.89 -1.64
N GLU A 291 -16.37 -30.11 -1.71
CA GLU A 291 -17.40 -29.17 -1.22
C GLU A 291 -17.23 -28.79 0.27
N GLU A 292 -16.75 -29.73 1.07
CA GLU A 292 -16.49 -29.53 2.51
C GLU A 292 -15.26 -28.64 2.77
N ILE A 293 -14.30 -28.61 1.85
CA ILE A 293 -13.15 -27.68 1.88
C ILE A 293 -13.56 -26.30 1.31
N THR A 294 -14.60 -26.23 0.48
CA THR A 294 -14.94 -25.04 -0.30
C THR A 294 -16.00 -24.11 0.30
N SER A 295 -16.85 -24.54 1.23
CA SER A 295 -17.98 -23.69 1.65
C SER A 295 -17.58 -22.41 2.41
N GLU A 296 -16.71 -22.51 3.44
CA GLU A 296 -16.29 -21.34 4.25
C GLU A 296 -14.82 -20.95 4.03
N LEU A 297 -13.93 -21.95 3.93
CA LEU A 297 -12.49 -21.73 3.75
C LEU A 297 -12.18 -21.15 2.37
N ALA A 298 -12.83 -21.61 1.28
CA ALA A 298 -12.53 -21.06 -0.04
C ALA A 298 -13.01 -19.60 -0.20
N SER A 299 -14.11 -19.21 0.46
CA SER A 299 -14.58 -17.82 0.46
C SER A 299 -13.55 -16.89 1.13
N ARG A 300 -13.01 -17.27 2.30
CA ARG A 300 -11.98 -16.48 2.98
C ARG A 300 -10.59 -16.56 2.31
N ASN A 301 -10.22 -17.70 1.74
CA ASN A 301 -8.94 -17.85 1.03
C ASN A 301 -8.92 -17.09 -0.31
N SER A 302 -10.10 -16.89 -0.93
CA SER A 302 -10.24 -16.13 -2.17
C SER A 302 -10.38 -14.62 -1.95
N SER A 303 -10.77 -14.19 -0.75
CA SER A 303 -10.92 -12.76 -0.43
C SER A 303 -9.59 -12.12 -0.07
N ALA A 304 -9.31 -10.92 -0.60
CA ALA A 304 -8.18 -10.10 -0.22
C ALA A 304 -8.53 -9.27 1.02
N ALA A 305 -7.63 -9.32 2.00
CA ALA A 305 -7.71 -8.50 3.20
C ALA A 305 -6.50 -7.58 3.30
N LEU A 306 -6.76 -6.36 3.75
CA LEU A 306 -5.73 -5.39 4.12
C LEU A 306 -5.65 -5.34 5.64
N ILE A 307 -4.45 -5.52 6.18
CA ILE A 307 -4.17 -5.35 7.61
C ILE A 307 -3.18 -4.21 7.85
N GLY A 308 -3.33 -3.55 8.99
CA GLY A 308 -2.45 -2.49 9.49
C GLY A 308 -2.06 -2.73 10.95
N ARG A 309 -1.06 -2.00 11.47
CA ARG A 309 -0.72 -2.06 12.91
C ARG A 309 -1.80 -1.37 13.75
N THR A 310 -2.20 -1.98 14.85
CA THR A 310 -3.17 -1.38 15.79
C THR A 310 -2.62 -0.09 16.38
N GLY A 311 -3.36 1.02 16.24
CA GLY A 311 -3.13 2.25 17.01
C GLY A 311 -1.90 3.09 16.66
N GLU A 312 -1.18 2.79 15.56
CA GLU A 312 0.07 3.49 15.22
C GLU A 312 0.07 4.29 13.92
N SER A 313 -0.92 4.15 13.03
CA SER A 313 -0.80 4.74 11.68
C SER A 313 -1.55 6.08 11.52
N SER A 314 -0.93 7.15 12.03
CA SER A 314 -1.43 8.53 11.84
C SER A 314 -1.68 8.91 10.37
N ALA A 315 -0.92 8.33 9.43
CA ALA A 315 -1.10 8.57 8.00
C ALA A 315 -2.30 7.80 7.44
N LEU A 316 -2.44 6.51 7.75
CA LEU A 316 -3.59 5.73 7.31
C LEU A 316 -4.89 6.27 7.90
N ASP A 317 -4.89 6.61 9.19
CA ASP A 317 -6.04 7.23 9.88
C ASP A 317 -6.44 8.55 9.23
N ALA A 318 -5.46 9.35 8.79
CA ALA A 318 -5.72 10.62 8.12
C ALA A 318 -6.44 10.46 6.77
N VAL A 319 -6.24 9.34 6.06
CA VAL A 319 -6.92 9.09 4.78
C VAL A 319 -8.10 8.12 4.89
N ARG A 320 -8.26 7.40 6.01
CA ARG A 320 -9.21 6.29 6.18
C ARG A 320 -10.64 6.64 5.79
N ALA A 321 -11.11 7.83 6.15
CA ALA A 321 -12.48 8.28 5.84
C ALA A 321 -12.70 8.62 4.36
N ALA A 322 -11.61 8.90 3.61
CA ALA A 322 -11.65 9.22 2.19
C ALA A 322 -11.35 8.01 1.29
N LEU A 323 -10.88 6.89 1.87
CA LEU A 323 -10.65 5.66 1.13
C LEU A 323 -11.97 4.97 0.80
N ASP A 324 -12.21 4.78 -0.49
CA ASP A 324 -13.29 3.94 -0.99
C ASP A 324 -12.70 2.64 -1.53
N PHE A 325 -12.87 1.55 -0.76
CA PHE A 325 -12.38 0.24 -1.17
C PHE A 325 -13.25 -0.41 -2.27
N GLY A 326 -14.44 0.12 -2.57
CA GLY A 326 -15.23 -0.30 -3.74
C GLY A 326 -14.50 0.03 -5.05
N VAL A 327 -13.77 1.14 -5.09
CA VAL A 327 -12.90 1.50 -6.23
C VAL A 327 -11.87 0.40 -6.50
N VAL A 328 -11.34 -0.25 -5.45
CA VAL A 328 -10.36 -1.33 -5.61
C VAL A 328 -10.97 -2.50 -6.38
N THR A 329 -12.17 -2.94 -5.98
CA THR A 329 -12.83 -4.09 -6.60
C THR A 329 -13.34 -3.77 -8.00
N ASP A 330 -13.83 -2.55 -8.23
CA ASP A 330 -14.29 -2.12 -9.55
C ASP A 330 -13.12 -2.08 -10.56
N VAL A 331 -12.02 -1.43 -10.18
CA VAL A 331 -10.82 -1.32 -11.01
C VAL A 331 -10.17 -2.70 -11.23
N GLN A 332 -10.12 -3.54 -10.20
CA GLN A 332 -9.67 -4.92 -10.37
C GLN A 332 -10.54 -5.67 -11.38
N GLY A 333 -11.87 -5.51 -11.30
CA GLY A 333 -12.80 -6.10 -12.26
C GLY A 333 -12.56 -5.63 -13.70
N GLU A 334 -12.31 -4.33 -13.91
CA GLU A 334 -11.98 -3.78 -15.23
C GLU A 334 -10.68 -4.40 -15.79
N VAL A 335 -9.65 -4.55 -14.96
CA VAL A 335 -8.38 -5.19 -15.36
C VAL A 335 -8.61 -6.66 -15.73
N LEU A 336 -9.37 -7.40 -14.93
CA LEU A 336 -9.69 -8.80 -15.19
C LEU A 336 -10.52 -9.00 -16.47
N ARG A 337 -11.37 -8.03 -16.84
CA ARG A 337 -12.13 -8.04 -18.10
C ARG A 337 -11.32 -7.52 -19.30
N GLY A 338 -10.09 -7.05 -19.09
CA GLY A 338 -9.25 -6.46 -20.13
C GLY A 338 -9.69 -5.06 -20.57
N GLU A 339 -10.56 -4.39 -19.80
CA GLU A 339 -11.06 -3.03 -20.07
C GLU A 339 -10.05 -1.97 -19.64
N ARG A 340 -9.17 -2.30 -18.70
CA ARG A 340 -8.11 -1.42 -18.19
C ARG A 340 -6.75 -2.13 -18.20
N VAL A 341 -5.72 -1.43 -18.65
CA VAL A 341 -4.32 -1.90 -18.54
C VAL A 341 -3.86 -1.77 -17.09
N PRO A 342 -3.23 -2.80 -16.49
CA PRO A 342 -2.68 -2.70 -15.15
C PRO A 342 -1.67 -1.56 -15.00
N LEU A 343 -1.80 -0.80 -13.92
CA LEU A 343 -0.89 0.29 -13.55
C LEU A 343 -0.78 0.37 -12.04
N TYR A 344 0.32 -0.13 -11.49
CA TYR A 344 0.59 -0.18 -10.06
C TYR A 344 1.97 0.39 -9.75
#